data_AF-A0A848TQW5-F1
#
_entry.id   AF-A0A848TQW5-F1
#
_cell.length_a   1.000
_cell.length_b   1.000
_cell.length_c   1.000
_cell.angle_alpha   90.00
_cell.angle_beta   90.00
_cell.angle_gamma   90.00
#
_symmetry.space_group_name_H-M   'P 1'
#
loop_
_entity.id
_entity.type
_entity.pdbx_description
1 polymer ?
#
loop_
_entity_poly.entity_id
_entity_poly.type
_entity_poly.pdbx_seq_one_letter_code
_entity_poly.pdbx_strand_id
1 'polypeptide(L)'
;MKYISLLLVVFVFVSCRTDRVSYEETGRFQLAAPIINVDSILFKETTKVTMSFGFPNSKIHYTLDGTEVDQVSAIYGDPIVLNQAATIKAKAFHHDFKSSEQVAAQVKKITHNISDASITIEPQPHANYPGLGAKGLVDMQKGSSQFRSG
;
A
#
# COMPACT_ATOMS: atom_id res chain seq x y z
N MET A 1 -76.02 19.17 -35.90
CA MET A 1 -75.72 18.64 -34.55
C MET A 1 -75.41 17.16 -34.72
N LYS A 2 -74.30 16.53 -34.35
CA LYS A 2 -73.08 16.86 -33.60
C LYS A 2 -71.98 15.87 -34.09
N TYR A 3 -70.74 16.23 -33.81
CA TYR A 3 -69.47 15.80 -34.40
C TYR A 3 -69.15 14.29 -34.42
N ILE A 4 -68.76 13.88 -35.62
CA ILE A 4 -67.89 12.76 -35.99
C ILE A 4 -66.50 12.89 -35.32
N SER A 5 -65.92 11.73 -34.99
CA SER A 5 -64.48 11.50 -34.80
C SER A 5 -63.77 12.31 -33.71
N LEU A 6 -63.59 11.69 -32.54
CA LEU A 6 -62.46 12.04 -31.66
C LEU A 6 -61.81 10.77 -31.12
N LEU A 7 -60.93 10.21 -31.95
CA LEU A 7 -59.55 9.87 -31.57
C LEU A 7 -59.34 9.23 -30.18
N LEU A 8 -59.34 7.90 -30.23
CA LEU A 8 -58.36 6.98 -29.65
C LEU A 8 -57.00 7.65 -29.29
N VAL A 9 -56.93 8.40 -28.19
CA VAL A 9 -55.66 8.95 -27.63
C VAL A 9 -55.74 8.97 -26.10
N VAL A 10 -55.86 7.79 -25.48
CA VAL A 10 -55.64 7.64 -24.02
C VAL A 10 -54.79 6.40 -23.77
N PHE A 11 -53.68 6.26 -24.50
CA PHE A 11 -52.77 5.12 -24.32
C PHE A 11 -51.31 5.44 -24.65
N VAL A 12 -50.78 6.63 -24.31
CA VAL A 12 -49.33 6.88 -24.38
C VAL A 12 -48.86 7.84 -23.29
N PHE A 13 -49.08 7.49 -22.02
CA PHE A 13 -48.31 8.09 -20.90
C PHE A 13 -47.59 7.03 -20.06
N VAL A 14 -47.42 5.81 -20.59
CA VAL A 14 -46.55 4.79 -20.01
C VAL A 14 -45.31 4.66 -20.89
N SER A 15 -44.34 5.54 -20.70
CA SER A 15 -42.91 5.23 -20.80
C SER A 15 -42.10 6.51 -20.76
N CYS A 16 -41.88 7.00 -19.55
CA CYS A 16 -40.57 7.56 -19.24
C CYS A 16 -40.10 6.86 -17.97
N ARG A 17 -39.68 5.60 -18.09
CA ARG A 17 -38.71 5.06 -17.13
C ARG A 17 -37.42 5.80 -17.44
N THR A 18 -37.19 6.90 -16.75
CA THR A 18 -35.83 7.39 -16.57
C THR A 18 -35.11 6.23 -15.90
N ASP A 19 -34.24 5.54 -16.62
CA ASP A 19 -33.28 4.64 -16.00
C ASP A 19 -32.51 5.50 -15.02
N ARG A 20 -32.90 5.43 -13.74
CA ARG A 20 -32.13 6.04 -12.67
C ARG A 20 -30.83 5.27 -12.72
N VAL A 21 -29.76 5.90 -13.20
CA VAL A 21 -28.43 5.37 -13.07
C VAL A 21 -28.26 5.06 -11.59
N SER A 22 -28.23 3.76 -11.26
CA SER A 22 -27.94 3.31 -9.90
C SER A 22 -26.45 3.53 -9.72
N TYR A 23 -26.06 4.70 -9.23
CA TYR A 23 -24.70 4.92 -8.78
C TYR A 23 -24.44 3.96 -7.62
N GLU A 24 -23.37 3.17 -7.72
CA GLU A 24 -22.94 2.28 -6.64
C GLU A 24 -22.70 3.11 -5.37
N GLU A 25 -23.09 2.57 -4.21
CA GLU A 25 -22.87 3.26 -2.92
C GLU A 25 -21.37 3.57 -2.74
N THR A 26 -21.07 4.82 -2.38
CA THR A 26 -19.74 5.23 -1.93
C THR A 26 -19.27 4.30 -0.82
N GLY A 27 -18.06 3.74 -0.98
CA GLY A 27 -17.45 2.86 0.03
C GLY A 27 -17.63 1.35 -0.18
N ARG A 28 -18.22 0.90 -1.31
CA ARG A 28 -18.38 -0.55 -1.56
C ARG A 28 -17.09 -1.28 -1.95
N PHE A 29 -16.12 -0.58 -2.56
CA PHE A 29 -14.84 -1.14 -2.95
C PHE A 29 -13.72 -0.63 -2.05
N GLN A 30 -12.91 -1.57 -1.54
CA GLN A 30 -11.73 -1.27 -0.75
C GLN A 30 -10.52 -1.07 -1.65
N LEU A 31 -9.80 0.02 -1.41
CA LEU A 31 -8.54 0.32 -2.10
C LEU A 31 -7.47 -0.73 -1.77
N ALA A 32 -6.55 -0.96 -2.72
CA ALA A 32 -5.33 -1.69 -2.45
C ALA A 32 -4.43 -0.91 -1.47
N ALA A 33 -3.58 -1.60 -0.72
CA ALA A 33 -2.58 -0.93 0.11
C ALA A 33 -1.57 -0.16 -0.75
N PRO A 34 -1.06 1.00 -0.29
CA PRO A 34 0.05 1.67 -0.96
C PRO A 34 1.31 0.82 -0.91
N ILE A 35 2.24 1.07 -1.84
CA ILE A 35 3.55 0.42 -1.84
C ILE A 35 4.52 1.32 -1.07
N ILE A 36 5.22 0.75 -0.09
CA ILE A 36 6.34 1.40 0.60
C ILE A 36 7.64 0.82 0.05
N ASN A 37 8.49 1.68 -0.50
CA ASN A 37 9.84 1.34 -0.92
C ASN A 37 10.84 2.02 0.03
N VAL A 38 11.82 1.26 0.51
CA VAL A 38 12.89 1.75 1.37
C VAL A 38 14.21 1.42 0.70
N ASP A 39 15.09 2.41 0.53
CA ASP A 39 16.41 2.22 -0.10
C ASP A 39 17.24 1.17 0.66
N SER A 40 17.23 1.22 2.00
CA SER A 40 17.77 0.15 2.84
C SER A 40 17.04 0.02 4.18
N ILE A 41 16.70 -1.21 4.55
CA ILE A 41 16.13 -1.55 5.86
C ILE A 41 17.18 -1.39 6.96
N LEU A 42 18.44 -1.71 6.69
CA LEU A 42 19.57 -1.54 7.60
C LEU A 42 20.46 -0.41 7.09
N PHE A 43 20.54 0.70 7.83
CA PHE A 43 21.27 1.89 7.37
C PHE A 43 22.13 2.52 8.47
N LYS A 44 23.27 3.09 8.10
CA LYS A 44 24.22 3.69 9.05
C LYS A 44 23.93 5.17 9.30
N GLU A 45 23.83 5.95 8.23
CA GLU A 45 23.61 7.40 8.32
C GLU A 45 22.14 7.74 8.10
N THR A 46 21.65 7.51 6.87
CA THR A 46 20.28 7.76 6.47
C THR A 46 19.73 6.67 5.55
N THR A 47 18.41 6.59 5.47
CA THR A 47 17.68 5.80 4.47
C THR A 47 16.54 6.64 3.90
N LYS A 48 16.18 6.40 2.65
CA LYS A 48 15.10 7.10 1.97
C LYS A 48 13.90 6.18 1.84
N VAL A 49 12.73 6.71 2.17
CA VAL A 49 11.43 6.05 2.04
C VAL A 49 10.64 6.75 0.96
N THR A 50 10.16 5.97 -0.01
CA THR A 50 9.24 6.45 -1.04
C THR A 50 7.96 5.63 -1.00
N MET A 51 6.84 6.29 -1.26
CA MET A 51 5.53 5.64 -1.29
C MET A 51 4.85 5.92 -2.63
N SER A 52 4.11 4.94 -3.12
CA SER A 52 3.37 5.08 -4.37
C SER A 52 2.01 4.39 -4.29
N PHE A 53 1.02 5.01 -4.93
CA PHE A 53 -0.31 4.44 -5.07
C PHE A 53 -0.89 4.85 -6.42
N GLY A 54 -1.37 3.88 -7.20
CA GLY A 54 -1.72 4.08 -8.61
C GLY A 54 -3.14 4.57 -8.86
N PHE A 55 -3.98 4.68 -7.83
CA PHE A 55 -5.37 5.11 -8.01
C PHE A 55 -5.48 6.65 -8.03
N PRO A 56 -6.05 7.26 -9.08
CA PRO A 56 -6.18 8.71 -9.18
C PRO A 56 -6.95 9.33 -8.02
N ASN A 57 -6.64 10.58 -7.68
CA ASN A 57 -7.31 11.36 -6.62
C ASN A 57 -7.26 10.74 -5.21
N SER A 58 -6.44 9.71 -5.00
CA SER A 58 -6.16 9.16 -3.69
C SER A 58 -5.00 9.86 -3.00
N LYS A 59 -5.05 9.90 -1.68
CA LYS A 59 -3.98 10.40 -0.82
C LYS A 59 -3.40 9.26 0.01
N ILE A 60 -2.08 9.23 0.13
CA ILE A 60 -1.39 8.33 1.05
C ILE A 60 -1.17 9.10 2.35
N HIS A 61 -1.69 8.58 3.45
CA HIS A 61 -1.37 9.06 4.79
C HIS A 61 -0.39 8.09 5.46
N TYR A 62 0.44 8.59 6.37
CA TYR A 62 1.46 7.78 7.02
C TYR A 62 1.81 8.24 8.44
N THR A 63 2.43 7.33 9.19
CA THR A 63 3.08 7.56 10.48
C THR A 63 4.48 6.94 10.46
N LEU A 64 5.40 7.46 11.28
CA LEU A 64 6.80 6.99 11.35
C LEU A 64 7.14 6.33 12.69
N ASP A 65 6.25 6.46 13.68
CA ASP A 65 6.37 5.91 15.02
C ASP A 65 5.63 4.58 15.19
N GLY A 66 4.90 4.14 14.16
CA GLY A 66 4.10 2.91 14.18
C GLY A 66 2.70 3.06 14.77
N THR A 67 2.24 4.28 15.03
CA THR A 67 0.83 4.54 15.36
C THR A 67 -0.10 4.26 14.18
N GLU A 68 -1.39 3.99 14.45
CA GLU A 68 -2.37 3.74 13.40
C GLU A 68 -2.55 4.94 12.48
N VAL A 69 -2.70 4.68 11.18
CA VAL A 69 -2.90 5.70 10.17
C VAL A 69 -4.39 5.99 10.01
N ASP A 70 -4.73 7.26 10.22
CA ASP A 70 -6.06 7.83 10.02
C ASP A 70 -6.05 8.99 9.00
N GLN A 71 -7.19 9.66 8.83
CA GLN A 71 -7.33 10.77 7.88
C GLN A 71 -6.63 12.08 8.31
N VAL A 72 -6.19 12.17 9.58
CA VAL A 72 -5.47 13.36 10.09
C VAL A 72 -3.96 13.15 10.15
N SER A 73 -3.51 11.91 9.95
CA SER A 73 -2.10 11.54 9.79
C SER A 73 -1.43 12.30 8.63
N ALA A 74 -0.11 12.44 8.67
CA ALA A 74 0.65 13.20 7.68
C ALA A 74 0.41 12.66 6.25
N ILE A 75 0.24 13.57 5.28
CA ILE A 75 0.07 13.22 3.87
C ILE A 75 1.45 13.08 3.22
N TYR A 76 1.67 11.96 2.54
CA TYR A 76 2.88 11.76 1.75
C TYR A 76 2.81 12.57 0.45
N GLY A 77 3.85 13.39 0.21
CA GLY A 77 4.00 14.17 -1.02
C GLY A 77 5.39 14.02 -1.65
N ASP A 78 6.43 13.93 -0.83
CA ASP A 78 7.83 13.83 -1.26
C ASP A 78 8.56 12.68 -0.54
N PRO A 79 9.67 12.19 -1.09
CA PRO A 79 10.51 11.19 -0.44
C PRO A 79 10.93 11.62 0.98
N ILE A 80 10.85 10.68 1.94
CA ILE A 80 11.17 10.92 3.34
C ILE A 80 12.58 10.40 3.62
N VAL A 81 13.45 11.24 4.15
CA VAL A 81 14.78 10.84 4.61
C VAL A 81 14.76 10.59 6.11
N LEU A 82 15.10 9.38 6.52
CA LEU A 82 15.18 8.96 7.92
C LEU A 82 16.63 8.83 8.35
N ASN A 83 16.96 9.36 9.52
CA ASN A 83 18.28 9.28 10.14
C ASN A 83 18.27 8.45 11.45
N GLN A 84 17.13 7.84 11.77
CA GLN A 84 16.89 7.01 12.96
C GLN A 84 15.96 5.84 12.62
N ALA A 85 15.98 4.80 13.46
CA ALA A 85 15.06 3.67 13.30
C ALA A 85 13.60 4.15 13.36
N ALA A 86 12.75 3.57 12.54
CA ALA A 86 11.36 3.98 12.42
C ALA A 86 10.46 2.78 12.06
N THR A 87 9.20 2.88 12.47
CA THR A 87 8.13 1.98 12.01
C THR A 87 7.21 2.79 11.14
N ILE A 88 7.35 2.62 9.83
CA ILE A 88 6.54 3.32 8.84
C ILE A 88 5.25 2.56 8.67
N LYS A 89 4.11 3.21 8.90
CA LYS A 89 2.79 2.71 8.48
C LYS A 89 2.19 3.64 7.46
N ALA A 90 1.52 3.09 6.45
CA ALA A 90 0.87 3.87 5.41
C ALA A 90 -0.50 3.30 5.04
N LYS A 91 -1.41 4.19 4.63
CA LYS A 91 -2.78 3.84 4.22
C LYS A 91 -3.26 4.80 3.12
N ALA A 92 -3.95 4.27 2.12
CA ALA A 92 -4.52 5.07 1.03
C ALA A 92 -5.98 5.44 1.33
N PHE A 93 -6.31 6.70 1.08
CA PHE A 93 -7.65 7.27 1.27
C PHE A 93 -8.16 7.87 -0.04
N HIS A 94 -9.47 7.76 -0.25
CA HIS A 94 -10.20 8.42 -1.33
C HIS A 94 -11.59 8.79 -0.80
N HIS A 95 -12.22 9.80 -1.39
CA HIS A 95 -13.54 10.27 -0.96
C HIS A 95 -14.67 9.24 -1.23
N ASP A 96 -14.66 8.61 -2.41
CA ASP A 96 -15.69 7.64 -2.81
C ASP A 96 -15.44 6.17 -2.44
N PHE A 97 -14.21 5.82 -2.01
CA PHE A 97 -13.81 4.42 -1.80
C PHE A 97 -13.47 4.15 -0.35
N LYS A 98 -13.66 2.90 0.08
CA LYS A 98 -13.20 2.47 1.40
C LYS A 98 -11.67 2.51 1.41
N SER A 99 -11.11 3.11 2.46
CA SER A 99 -9.65 3.21 2.65
C SER A 99 -8.97 1.85 2.55
N SER A 100 -7.73 1.82 2.11
CA SER A 100 -6.98 0.58 1.99
C SER A 100 -6.76 -0.12 3.33
N GLU A 101 -6.32 -1.37 3.29
CA GLU A 101 -5.62 -1.95 4.44
C GLU A 101 -4.33 -1.18 4.73
N GLN A 102 -3.90 -1.20 5.99
CA GLN A 102 -2.67 -0.56 6.42
C GLN A 102 -1.46 -1.45 6.10
N VAL A 103 -0.44 -0.86 5.49
CA VAL A 103 0.86 -1.52 5.25
C VAL A 103 1.90 -0.99 6.23
N ALA A 104 2.87 -1.84 6.59
CA ALA A 104 3.96 -1.46 7.48
C ALA A 104 5.33 -1.85 6.92
N ALA A 105 6.33 -0.99 7.15
CA ALA A 105 7.73 -1.25 6.93
C ALA A 105 8.53 -0.83 8.18
N GLN A 106 9.64 -1.50 8.43
CA GLN A 106 10.53 -1.15 9.55
C GLN A 106 11.93 -0.90 9.02
N VAL A 107 12.56 0.15 9.54
CA VAL A 107 13.97 0.46 9.27
C VAL A 107 14.75 0.48 10.57
N LYS A 108 15.99 0.00 10.54
CA LYS A 108 16.88 -0.06 11.69
C LYS A 108 18.17 0.67 11.37
N LYS A 109 18.54 1.58 12.28
CA LYS A 109 19.85 2.20 12.26
C LYS A 109 20.87 1.23 12.84
N ILE A 110 21.98 1.03 12.14
CA ILE A 110 23.09 0.20 12.58
C ILE A 110 24.27 1.08 12.99
N THR A 111 25.04 0.62 13.98
CA THR A 111 26.27 1.31 14.39
C THR A 111 27.47 0.83 13.59
N HIS A 112 27.52 -0.47 13.28
CA HIS A 112 28.65 -1.12 12.61
C HIS A 112 28.18 -1.71 11.28
N ASN A 113 28.97 -1.50 10.24
CA ASN A 113 28.81 -2.22 8.98
C ASN A 113 29.49 -3.59 9.14
N ILE A 114 28.76 -4.66 8.86
CA ILE A 114 29.27 -6.03 8.96
C ILE A 114 29.60 -6.66 7.60
N SER A 115 29.46 -5.91 6.50
CA SER A 115 29.66 -6.40 5.12
C SER A 115 31.03 -7.02 4.87
N ASP A 116 32.05 -6.58 5.60
CA ASP A 116 33.42 -7.05 5.47
C ASP A 116 33.78 -8.16 6.47
N ALA A 117 32.82 -8.60 7.30
CA ALA A 117 33.07 -9.65 8.28
C ALA A 117 33.25 -11.01 7.57
N SER A 118 34.30 -11.72 7.95
CA SER A 118 34.53 -13.10 7.51
C SER A 118 33.86 -14.07 8.49
N ILE A 119 32.93 -14.88 8.00
CA ILE A 119 32.17 -15.84 8.82
C ILE A 119 32.42 -17.26 8.32
N THR A 120 32.75 -18.15 9.25
CA THR A 120 32.77 -19.60 9.04
C THR A 120 31.55 -20.20 9.72
N ILE A 121 30.76 -20.98 8.99
CA ILE A 121 29.56 -21.65 9.51
C ILE A 121 29.90 -23.11 9.79
N GLU A 122 29.70 -23.57 11.03
CA GLU A 122 29.84 -24.97 11.41
C GLU A 122 28.76 -25.36 12.44
N PRO A 123 27.98 -26.44 12.20
CA PRO A 123 27.94 -27.26 10.97
C PRO A 123 27.37 -26.48 9.77
N GLN A 124 27.68 -26.95 8.56
CA GLN A 124 27.18 -26.33 7.33
C GLN A 124 25.64 -26.28 7.29
N PRO A 125 25.06 -25.28 6.59
CA PRO A 125 23.61 -25.21 6.41
C PRO A 125 23.03 -26.51 5.83
N HIS A 126 21.81 -26.85 6.24
CA HIS A 126 21.12 -28.04 5.75
C HIS A 126 20.91 -27.93 4.22
N ALA A 127 21.02 -29.06 3.51
CA ALA A 127 20.96 -29.09 2.04
C ALA A 127 19.67 -28.51 1.43
N ASN A 128 18.54 -28.59 2.16
CA ASN A 128 17.27 -28.00 1.72
C ASN A 128 17.18 -26.47 1.91
N TYR A 129 18.14 -25.87 2.61
CA TYR A 129 18.18 -24.45 2.99
C TYR A 129 19.62 -23.89 2.96
N PRO A 130 20.33 -23.97 1.82
CA PRO A 130 21.70 -23.48 1.75
C PRO A 130 21.79 -21.95 1.85
N GLY A 131 20.74 -21.24 1.38
CA GLY A 131 20.71 -19.78 1.25
C GLY A 131 21.95 -19.23 0.55
N LEU A 132 22.33 -18.00 0.89
CA LEU A 132 23.63 -17.41 0.54
C LEU A 132 24.81 -17.87 1.43
N GLY A 133 24.60 -18.81 2.36
CA GLY A 133 25.60 -19.22 3.34
C GLY A 133 26.13 -18.06 4.19
N ALA A 134 27.44 -18.05 4.47
CA ALA A 134 28.09 -17.00 5.27
C ALA A 134 27.88 -15.58 4.72
N LYS A 135 27.76 -15.43 3.39
CA LYS A 135 27.56 -14.13 2.75
C LYS A 135 26.21 -13.51 3.10
N GLY A 136 25.16 -14.33 3.21
CA GLY A 136 23.83 -13.86 3.60
C GLY A 136 23.73 -13.36 5.04
N LEU A 137 24.72 -13.67 5.89
CA LEU A 137 24.75 -13.19 7.27
C LEU A 137 25.36 -11.78 7.38
N VAL A 138 26.04 -11.32 6.33
CA VAL A 138 26.78 -10.06 6.30
C VAL A 138 26.33 -9.13 5.17
N ASP A 139 25.35 -9.53 4.36
CA ASP A 139 24.91 -8.79 3.17
C ASP A 139 24.09 -7.52 3.46
N MET A 140 23.89 -7.18 4.74
CA MET A 140 23.11 -6.03 5.21
C MET A 140 21.62 -6.09 4.80
N GLN A 141 21.13 -7.23 4.34
CA GLN A 141 19.75 -7.42 3.93
C GLN A 141 18.95 -8.17 4.99
N LYS A 142 17.66 -7.82 5.11
CA LYS A 142 16.73 -8.59 5.95
C LYS A 142 15.98 -9.57 5.05
N GLY A 143 15.91 -10.84 5.48
CA GLY A 143 15.12 -11.85 4.80
C GLY A 143 13.64 -11.48 4.70
N SER A 144 13.00 -11.91 3.61
CA SER A 144 11.55 -11.83 3.44
C SER A 144 10.82 -12.90 4.28
N SER A 145 9.49 -12.88 4.31
CA SER A 145 8.69 -13.98 4.89
C SER A 145 8.83 -15.29 4.11
N GLN A 146 9.25 -15.23 2.85
CA GLN A 146 9.54 -16.40 2.03
C GLN A 146 10.97 -16.88 2.33
N PHE A 147 11.09 -17.88 3.19
CA PHE A 147 12.37 -18.46 3.62
C PHE A 147 13.23 -19.06 2.49
N ARG A 148 12.71 -19.19 1.26
CA ARG A 148 13.45 -19.70 0.09
C ARG A 148 13.94 -18.60 -0.85
N SER A 149 13.68 -17.32 -0.54
CA SER A 149 14.03 -16.20 -1.41
C SER A 149 15.39 -15.56 -1.10
N GLY A 150 16.23 -16.21 -0.28
CA GLY A 150 17.54 -15.72 0.13
C GLY A 150 18.61 -16.79 0.02
#